data_AF-A0A959QD96-F1
#
_entry.id   AF-A0A959QD96-F1
#
_cell.length_a   1.000
_cell.length_b   1.000
_cell.length_c   1.000
_cell.angle_alpha   90.00
_cell.angle_beta   90.00
_cell.angle_gamma   90.00
#
_symmetry.space_group_name_H-M   'P 1'
#
loop_
_entity.id
_entity.type
_entity.pdbx_description
1 polymer ?
#
loop_
_entity_poly.entity_id
_entity_poly.type
_entity_poly.pdbx_seq_one_letter_code
_entity_poly.pdbx_strand_id
1 'polypeptide(L)'
;MIENTWLEIALYPGCIQGFFLAYLLQRKKQSNREAVRYFNALLLTLSILMLLRVSYQPSFFKTFAEIILLPDVILFLAGPFIFLFTRALLRLEPQPKRIRLLHFVPAMIHVSVVNTFLGLHLKGILTYLSMRQVFIGFLWIEAAAMLSLGIYLCLSLHTYYRYREAFFEKYA
;
A
#
# COMPACT_ATOMS: atom_id res chain seq x y z
N MET A 1 4.66 14.53 -24.59
CA MET A 1 3.93 13.77 -23.57
C MET A 1 3.76 12.39 -24.17
N ILE A 2 4.65 11.44 -23.84
CA ILE A 2 4.65 10.12 -24.50
C ILE A 2 3.46 9.35 -23.94
N GLU A 3 2.46 9.08 -24.78
CA GLU A 3 1.43 8.08 -24.54
C GLU A 3 2.15 6.74 -24.32
N ASN A 4 2.39 6.38 -23.07
CA ASN A 4 2.93 5.07 -22.72
C ASN A 4 1.78 4.05 -22.66
N THR A 5 1.03 3.94 -23.75
CA THR A 5 -0.13 3.05 -23.90
C THR A 5 0.24 1.60 -23.54
N TRP A 6 1.49 1.21 -23.81
CA TRP A 6 2.01 -0.11 -23.48
C TRP A 6 2.12 -0.38 -21.97
N LEU A 7 2.53 0.61 -21.18
CA LEU A 7 2.59 0.46 -19.71
C LEU A 7 1.19 0.38 -19.12
N GLU A 8 0.25 1.18 -19.62
CA GLU A 8 -1.17 1.13 -19.24
C GLU A 8 -1.78 -0.24 -19.58
N ILE A 9 -1.51 -0.75 -20.79
CA ILE A 9 -1.96 -2.08 -21.21
C ILE A 9 -1.34 -3.17 -20.32
N ALA A 10 -0.06 -3.05 -19.94
CA ALA A 10 0.62 -4.02 -19.07
C ALA A 10 0.12 -3.99 -17.61
N LEU A 11 -0.47 -2.88 -17.16
CA LEU A 11 -1.02 -2.75 -15.82
C LEU A 11 -2.32 -3.56 -15.64
N TYR A 12 -3.18 -3.66 -16.66
CA TYR A 12 -4.42 -4.44 -16.61
C TYR A 12 -4.24 -5.93 -16.26
N PRO A 13 -3.37 -6.71 -16.95
CA PRO A 13 -3.12 -8.09 -16.56
C PRO A 13 -2.49 -8.17 -15.16
N GLY A 14 -1.70 -7.16 -14.76
CA GLY A 14 -1.16 -7.01 -13.42
C GLY A 14 -2.23 -6.90 -12.32
N CYS A 15 -3.28 -6.12 -12.58
CA CYS A 15 -4.44 -6.02 -11.69
C CYS A 15 -5.19 -7.35 -11.63
N ILE A 16 -5.53 -7.91 -12.79
CA ILE A 16 -6.35 -9.13 -12.92
C ILE A 16 -5.66 -10.32 -12.25
N GLN A 17 -4.35 -10.51 -12.45
CA GLN A 17 -3.62 -11.60 -11.82
C GLN A 17 -3.63 -11.51 -10.30
N GLY A 18 -3.57 -10.32 -9.71
CA GLY A 18 -3.58 -10.16 -8.26
C GLY A 18 -4.95 -10.49 -7.65
N PHE A 19 -6.05 -10.07 -8.29
CA PHE A 19 -7.40 -10.48 -7.88
C PHE A 19 -7.61 -11.99 -8.02
N PHE A 20 -7.19 -12.56 -9.15
CA PHE A 20 -7.31 -14.00 -9.40
C PHE A 20 -6.50 -14.82 -8.39
N LEU A 21 -5.26 -14.43 -8.10
CA LEU A 21 -4.41 -15.10 -7.13
C LEU A 21 -4.96 -15.00 -5.71
N ALA A 22 -5.47 -13.83 -5.31
CA ALA A 22 -6.12 -13.66 -4.01
C ALA A 22 -7.34 -14.59 -3.84
N TYR A 23 -8.16 -14.70 -4.89
CA TYR A 23 -9.31 -15.60 -4.93
C TYR A 23 -8.90 -17.08 -4.81
N LEU A 24 -7.90 -17.52 -5.59
CA LEU A 24 -7.41 -18.90 -5.55
C LEU A 24 -6.83 -19.27 -4.17
N LEU A 25 -6.06 -18.36 -3.57
CA LEU A 25 -5.47 -18.56 -2.25
C LEU A 25 -6.51 -18.68 -1.14
N GLN A 26 -7.61 -17.93 -1.25
CA GLN A 26 -8.70 -17.99 -0.27
C GLN A 26 -9.42 -19.34 -0.27
N ARG A 27 -9.41 -20.06 -1.41
CA ARG A 27 -10.03 -21.39 -1.54
C ARG A 27 -9.17 -22.54 -1.00
N LYS A 28 -7.86 -22.35 -0.81
CA LYS A 28 -6.98 -23.41 -0.30
C LYS A 28 -7.06 -23.53 1.23
N LYS A 29 -7.28 -24.76 1.72
CA LYS A 29 -7.23 -25.08 3.15
C LYS A 29 -5.76 -25.17 3.60
N GLN A 30 -5.13 -24.02 3.85
CA GLN A 30 -3.73 -23.96 4.28
C GLN A 30 -3.58 -23.97 5.82
N SER A 31 -2.46 -24.51 6.28
CA SER A 31 -2.05 -24.58 7.69
C SER A 31 -1.76 -23.19 8.29
N ASN A 32 -1.42 -22.18 7.46
CA ASN A 32 -1.14 -20.81 7.92
C ASN A 32 -2.14 -19.80 7.34
N ARG A 33 -3.39 -19.85 7.83
CA ARG A 33 -4.49 -18.99 7.35
C ARG A 33 -4.22 -17.49 7.56
N GLU A 34 -3.52 -17.13 8.64
CA GLU A 34 -3.19 -15.73 8.92
C GLU A 34 -2.21 -15.15 7.90
N ALA A 35 -1.15 -15.89 7.53
CA ALA A 35 -0.22 -15.44 6.49
C ALA A 35 -0.93 -15.25 5.14
N VAL A 36 -1.79 -16.20 4.75
CA VAL A 36 -2.61 -16.08 3.53
C VAL A 36 -3.50 -14.84 3.58
N ARG A 37 -4.09 -14.55 4.74
CA ARG A 37 -4.95 -13.37 4.89
C ARG A 37 -4.18 -12.07 4.66
N TYR A 38 -2.99 -11.91 5.25
CA TYR A 38 -2.18 -10.70 5.03
C TYR A 38 -1.64 -10.63 3.61
N PHE A 39 -1.27 -11.76 3.02
CA PHE A 39 -0.81 -11.82 1.63
C PHE A 39 -1.94 -11.47 0.65
N ASN A 40 -3.15 -11.98 0.86
CA ASN A 40 -4.32 -11.61 0.08
C ASN A 40 -4.66 -10.13 0.24
N ALA A 41 -4.59 -9.59 1.46
CA ALA A 41 -4.77 -8.16 1.69
C ALA A 41 -3.73 -7.34 0.91
N LEU A 42 -2.45 -7.74 0.95
CA LEU A 42 -1.38 -7.10 0.18
C LEU A 42 -1.63 -7.18 -1.33
N LEU A 43 -1.98 -8.35 -1.86
CA LEU A 43 -2.28 -8.54 -3.29
C LEU A 43 -3.43 -7.63 -3.75
N LEU A 44 -4.55 -7.62 -3.02
CA LEU A 44 -5.69 -6.77 -3.35
C LEU A 44 -5.32 -5.29 -3.28
N THR A 45 -4.56 -4.92 -2.24
CA THR A 45 -4.07 -3.55 -2.05
C THR A 45 -3.23 -3.10 -3.25
N LEU A 46 -2.29 -3.94 -3.71
CA LEU A 46 -1.46 -3.65 -4.88
C LEU A 46 -2.27 -3.66 -6.20
N SER A 47 -3.21 -4.58 -6.37
CA SER A 47 -4.10 -4.59 -7.54
C SER A 47 -4.93 -3.31 -7.63
N ILE A 48 -5.47 -2.83 -6.51
CA ILE A 48 -6.23 -1.57 -6.47
C ILE A 48 -5.31 -0.37 -6.73
N LEU A 49 -4.09 -0.37 -6.18
CA LEU A 49 -3.08 0.66 -6.46
C LEU A 49 -2.82 0.79 -7.96
N MET A 50 -2.57 -0.34 -8.62
CA MET A 50 -2.29 -0.37 -10.05
C MET A 50 -3.50 0.10 -10.87
N LEU A 51 -4.71 -0.31 -10.49
CA LEU A 51 -5.93 0.15 -11.15
C LEU A 51 -6.14 1.67 -11.03
N LEU A 52 -5.92 2.21 -9.83
CA LEU A 52 -6.02 3.66 -9.59
C LEU A 52 -4.95 4.43 -10.36
N ARG A 53 -3.73 3.90 -10.46
CA ARG A 53 -2.64 4.51 -11.25
C ARG A 53 -2.93 4.53 -12.74
N VAL A 54 -3.64 3.54 -13.29
CA VAL A 54 -4.08 3.59 -14.71
C VAL A 54 -5.11 4.70 -14.95
N SER A 55 -5.88 5.08 -13.93
CA SER A 55 -6.90 6.12 -14.03
C SER A 55 -6.35 7.56 -14.00
N TYR A 56 -5.03 7.74 -13.94
CA TYR A 56 -4.34 9.04 -13.89
C TYR A 56 -4.24 9.76 -15.26
N GLN A 57 -5.35 9.85 -15.99
CA GLN A 57 -5.38 10.64 -17.23
C GLN A 57 -5.61 12.14 -16.92
N PRO A 58 -4.98 13.09 -17.65
CA PRO A 58 -5.14 14.53 -17.40
C PRO A 58 -6.59 15.02 -17.48
N SER A 59 -7.41 14.39 -18.33
CA SER A 59 -8.85 14.61 -18.45
C SER A 59 -9.61 14.15 -17.20
N PHE A 60 -9.20 13.03 -16.61
CA PHE A 60 -9.73 12.50 -15.36
C PHE A 60 -9.31 13.35 -14.16
N PHE A 61 -8.10 13.92 -14.19
CA PHE A 61 -7.53 14.77 -13.14
C PHE A 61 -8.37 16.01 -12.85
N LYS A 62 -8.95 16.63 -13.89
CA LYS A 62 -9.82 17.82 -13.72
C LYS A 62 -11.17 17.49 -13.08
N THR A 63 -11.68 16.29 -13.32
CA THR A 63 -13.01 15.87 -12.84
C THR A 63 -12.93 15.18 -11.48
N PHE A 64 -11.82 14.49 -11.20
CA PHE A 64 -11.64 13.63 -10.03
C PHE A 64 -10.29 13.85 -9.35
N ALA A 65 -9.88 15.11 -9.14
CA ALA A 65 -8.67 15.47 -8.40
C ALA A 65 -8.57 14.80 -7.02
N GLU A 66 -9.71 14.42 -6.46
CA GLU A 66 -9.89 13.77 -5.16
C GLU A 66 -9.46 12.30 -5.16
N ILE A 67 -9.65 11.59 -6.28
CA ILE A 67 -9.31 10.16 -6.43
C ILE A 67 -7.81 9.96 -6.59
N ILE A 68 -7.09 10.99 -7.04
CA ILE A 68 -5.64 11.00 -7.22
C ILE A 68 -4.88 10.80 -5.91
N LEU A 69 -5.39 11.31 -4.79
CA LEU A 69 -4.71 11.17 -3.49
C LEU A 69 -4.95 9.80 -2.83
N LEU A 70 -5.93 9.02 -3.32
CA LEU A 70 -6.29 7.71 -2.78
C LEU A 70 -5.19 6.64 -2.95
N PRO A 71 -4.52 6.49 -4.11
CA PRO A 71 -3.43 5.53 -4.25
C PRO A 71 -2.25 5.77 -3.30
N ASP A 72 -2.04 6.98 -2.82
CA ASP A 72 -0.97 7.26 -1.86
C ASP A 72 -1.27 6.65 -0.49
N VAL A 73 -2.53 6.64 -0.06
CA VAL A 73 -2.98 5.89 1.14
C VAL A 73 -2.60 4.43 1.03
N ILE A 74 -2.77 3.86 -0.17
CA ILE A 74 -2.49 2.46 -0.44
C ILE A 74 -0.99 2.16 -0.31
N LEU A 75 -0.10 3.06 -0.72
CA LEU A 75 1.34 2.90 -0.55
C LEU A 75 1.72 2.82 0.95
N PHE A 76 1.08 3.61 1.81
CA PHE A 76 1.28 3.53 3.27
C PHE A 76 0.76 2.23 3.90
N LEU A 77 -0.17 1.53 3.25
CA LEU A 77 -0.69 0.23 3.70
C LEU A 77 0.22 -0.94 3.29
N ALA A 78 0.94 -0.82 2.17
CA ALA A 78 1.77 -1.90 1.64
C ALA A 78 2.86 -2.35 2.63
N GLY A 79 3.59 -1.40 3.23
CA GLY A 79 4.64 -1.69 4.21
C GLY A 79 4.15 -2.50 5.43
N PRO A 80 3.13 -2.02 6.17
CA PRO A 80 2.49 -2.76 7.26
C PRO A 80 2.04 -4.16 6.88
N PHE A 81 1.42 -4.32 5.70
CA PHE A 81 0.96 -5.64 5.25
C PHE A 81 2.12 -6.59 4.97
N ILE A 82 3.22 -6.12 4.37
CA ILE A 82 4.42 -6.94 4.17
C ILE A 82 4.98 -7.41 5.52
N PHE A 83 5.10 -6.52 6.50
CA PHE A 83 5.64 -6.87 7.80
C PHE A 83 4.77 -7.88 8.56
N LEU A 84 3.45 -7.66 8.57
CA LEU A 84 2.50 -8.60 9.21
C LEU A 84 2.46 -9.94 8.48
N PHE A 85 2.55 -9.93 7.14
CA PHE A 85 2.70 -11.14 6.34
C PHE A 85 3.96 -11.92 6.74
N THR A 86 5.13 -11.28 6.80
CA THR A 86 6.38 -11.94 7.19
C THR A 86 6.29 -12.55 8.59
N ARG A 87 5.77 -11.81 9.57
CA ARG A 87 5.58 -12.35 10.94
C ARG A 87 4.65 -13.56 10.97
N ALA A 88 3.52 -13.46 10.26
CA ALA A 88 2.57 -14.55 10.17
C ALA A 88 3.17 -15.76 9.46
N LEU A 89 3.95 -15.55 8.38
CA LEU A 89 4.63 -16.60 7.62
C LEU A 89 5.61 -17.38 8.50
N LEU A 90 6.38 -16.67 9.32
CA LEU A 90 7.33 -17.24 10.30
C LEU A 90 6.65 -17.83 11.55
N ARG A 91 5.30 -17.80 11.62
CA ARG A 91 4.50 -18.29 12.75
C ARG A 91 4.92 -17.70 14.10
N LEU A 92 5.40 -16.46 14.08
CA LEU A 92 5.71 -15.72 15.31
C LEU A 92 4.43 -15.43 16.08
N GLU A 93 4.56 -15.24 17.39
CA GLU A 93 3.42 -14.90 18.23
C GLU A 93 2.71 -13.64 17.71
N PRO A 94 1.36 -13.68 17.64
CA PRO A 94 0.58 -12.57 17.14
C PRO A 94 0.75 -11.38 18.08
N GLN A 95 1.07 -10.21 17.52
CA GLN A 95 1.13 -9.00 18.32
C GLN A 95 -0.26 -8.65 18.90
N PRO A 96 -0.30 -8.01 20.08
CA PRO A 96 -1.49 -7.39 20.62
C PRO A 96 -2.18 -6.51 19.57
N LYS A 97 -3.52 -6.54 19.54
CA LYS A 97 -4.34 -5.78 18.57
C LYS A 97 -3.97 -4.29 18.52
N ARG A 98 -3.62 -3.68 19.67
CA ARG A 98 -3.22 -2.27 19.77
C ARG A 98 -1.95 -1.96 18.99
N ILE A 99 -0.93 -2.81 19.08
CA ILE A 99 0.34 -2.63 18.35
C ILE A 99 0.12 -2.85 16.85
N ARG A 100 -0.70 -3.85 16.50
CA ARG A 100 -1.06 -4.12 15.11
C ARG A 100 -1.74 -2.93 14.43
N LEU A 101 -2.66 -2.27 15.14
CA LEU A 101 -3.36 -1.08 14.65
C LEU A 101 -2.43 0.14 14.53
N LEU A 102 -1.38 0.23 15.36
CA LEU A 102 -0.41 1.32 15.31
C LEU A 102 0.32 1.38 13.96
N HIS A 103 0.57 0.23 13.33
CA HIS A 103 1.21 0.17 12.01
C HIS A 103 0.38 0.83 10.89
N PHE A 104 -0.93 1.00 11.10
CA PHE A 104 -1.84 1.64 10.14
C PHE A 104 -2.03 3.14 10.40
N VAL A 105 -1.42 3.69 11.46
CA VAL A 105 -1.51 5.12 11.79
C VAL A 105 -1.04 6.02 10.64
N PRO A 106 0.08 5.74 9.93
CA PRO A 106 0.49 6.55 8.79
C PRO A 106 -0.59 6.65 7.70
N ALA A 107 -1.24 5.53 7.38
CA ALA A 107 -2.34 5.50 6.41
C ALA A 107 -3.56 6.29 6.91
N MET A 108 -3.92 6.19 8.19
CA MET A 108 -5.04 6.93 8.79
C MET A 108 -4.80 8.45 8.82
N ILE A 109 -3.57 8.87 9.14
CA ILE A 109 -3.16 10.28 9.04
C ILE A 109 -3.31 10.75 7.61
N HIS A 110 -2.85 9.95 6.65
CA HIS A 110 -2.95 10.31 5.24
C HIS A 110 -4.41 10.43 4.78
N VAL A 111 -5.29 9.47 5.12
CA VAL A 111 -6.74 9.58 4.87
C VAL A 111 -7.31 10.89 5.43
N SER A 112 -6.89 11.30 6.63
CA SER A 112 -7.35 12.55 7.25
C SER A 112 -6.88 13.79 6.48
N VAL A 113 -5.63 13.77 5.99
CA VAL A 113 -5.08 14.82 5.11
C VAL A 113 -5.86 14.88 3.80
N VAL A 114 -6.06 13.74 3.14
CA VAL A 114 -6.83 13.65 1.89
C VAL A 114 -8.25 14.17 2.06
N ASN A 115 -8.93 13.80 3.15
CA ASN A 115 -10.28 14.28 3.44
C ASN A 115 -10.32 15.80 3.71
N THR A 116 -9.27 16.36 4.29
CA THR A 116 -9.15 17.81 4.50
C THR A 116 -8.96 18.54 3.17
N PHE A 117 -8.07 18.04 2.31
CA PHE A 117 -7.88 18.57 0.96
C PHE A 117 -9.16 18.49 0.12
N LEU A 118 -9.87 17.37 0.22
CA LEU A 118 -11.20 17.17 -0.37
C LEU A 118 -12.20 18.23 0.09
N GLY A 119 -12.31 18.45 1.40
CA GLY A 119 -13.20 19.48 1.95
C GLY A 119 -12.85 20.91 1.52
N LEU A 120 -11.56 21.21 1.31
CA LEU A 120 -11.09 22.49 0.78
C LEU A 120 -11.36 22.63 -0.73
N HIS A 121 -11.32 21.53 -1.47
CA HIS A 121 -11.60 21.49 -2.91
C HIS A 121 -13.07 21.81 -3.18
N LEU A 122 -13.97 21.12 -2.48
CA LEU A 122 -15.42 21.31 -2.59
C LEU A 122 -15.86 22.73 -2.19
N LYS A 123 -15.08 23.42 -1.35
CA LYS A 123 -15.34 24.82 -0.96
C LYS A 123 -14.77 25.85 -1.94
N GLY A 124 -14.12 25.44 -3.03
CA GLY A 124 -13.54 26.34 -4.02
C GLY A 124 -12.31 27.13 -3.52
N ILE A 125 -11.72 26.74 -2.39
CA ILE A 125 -10.57 27.42 -1.78
C ILE A 125 -9.25 27.00 -2.46
N LEU A 126 -9.23 25.81 -3.08
CA LEU A 126 -8.06 25.27 -3.77
C LEU A 126 -7.64 26.05 -5.02
N THR A 127 -8.47 27.00 -5.47
CA THR A 127 -8.17 27.93 -6.59
C THR A 127 -6.93 28.80 -6.35
N TYR A 128 -6.44 28.89 -5.11
CA TYR A 128 -5.24 29.65 -4.73
C TYR A 128 -3.94 28.83 -4.68
N LEU A 129 -4.00 27.51 -4.85
CA LEU A 129 -2.81 26.67 -4.85
C LEU A 129 -2.20 26.62 -6.25
N SER A 130 -0.95 27.05 -6.37
CA SER A 130 -0.21 26.91 -7.63
C SER A 130 0.03 25.43 -7.95
N MET A 131 0.00 25.05 -9.23
CA MET A 131 0.32 23.68 -9.67
C MET A 131 1.67 23.18 -9.13
N ARG A 132 2.63 24.10 -8.95
CA ARG A 132 3.94 23.79 -8.36
C ARG A 132 3.85 23.33 -6.91
N GLN A 133 3.01 23.95 -6.09
CA GLN A 133 2.82 23.56 -4.69
C GLN A 133 2.14 22.19 -4.56
N VAL A 134 1.14 21.93 -5.41
CA VAL A 134 0.46 20.61 -5.45
C VAL A 134 1.44 19.51 -5.84
N PHE A 135 2.26 19.74 -6.88
CA PHE A 135 3.25 18.77 -7.32
C PHE A 135 4.32 18.49 -6.25
N ILE A 136 4.83 19.53 -5.58
CA ILE A 136 5.79 19.37 -4.48
C ILE A 136 5.15 18.58 -3.33
N GLY A 137 3.90 18.86 -2.97
CA GLY A 137 3.17 18.11 -1.95
C GLY A 137 3.06 16.62 -2.28
N PHE A 138 2.68 16.30 -3.52
CA PHE A 138 2.60 14.93 -4.00
C PHE A 138 3.95 14.21 -3.92
N LEU A 139 5.04 14.87 -4.34
CA LEU A 139 6.39 14.31 -4.27
C LEU A 139 6.85 14.00 -2.84
N TRP A 140 6.51 14.87 -1.87
CA TRP A 140 6.80 14.61 -0.46
C TRP A 140 5.99 13.44 0.10
N ILE A 141 4.72 13.31 -0.31
CA ILE A 141 3.85 12.21 0.09
C ILE A 141 4.41 10.89 -0.45
N GLU A 142 4.74 10.84 -1.75
CA GLU A 142 5.34 9.64 -2.37
C GLU A 142 6.67 9.29 -1.70
N ALA A 143 7.54 10.26 -1.46
CA ALA A 143 8.82 10.04 -0.77
C ALA A 143 8.62 9.48 0.65
N ALA A 144 7.66 10.02 1.42
CA ALA A 144 7.31 9.52 2.74
C ALA A 144 6.75 8.09 2.68
N ALA A 145 5.94 7.77 1.67
CA ALA A 145 5.40 6.44 1.46
C ALA A 145 6.50 5.43 1.11
N MET A 146 7.44 5.80 0.23
CA MET A 146 8.62 4.98 -0.10
C MET A 146 9.52 4.76 1.12
N LEU A 147 9.73 5.79 1.93
CA LEU A 147 10.50 5.68 3.17
C LEU A 147 9.81 4.75 4.18
N SER A 148 8.49 4.87 4.36
CA SER A 148 7.70 3.95 5.17
C SER A 148 7.85 2.51 4.70
N LEU A 149 7.69 2.26 3.40
CA LEU A 149 7.88 0.95 2.80
C LEU A 149 9.28 0.41 3.05
N GLY A 150 10.32 1.23 2.86
CA GLY A 150 11.72 0.88 3.14
C GLY A 150 11.95 0.46 4.58
N ILE A 151 11.42 1.21 5.56
CA ILE A 151 11.50 0.85 6.98
C ILE A 151 10.87 -0.51 7.24
N TYR A 152 9.66 -0.76 6.71
CA TYR A 152 8.98 -2.04 6.91
C TYR A 152 9.69 -3.21 6.23
N LEU A 153 10.32 -3.00 5.08
CA LEU A 153 11.17 -3.99 4.42
C LEU A 153 12.39 -4.33 5.29
N CYS A 154 13.09 -3.32 5.82
CA CYS A 154 14.21 -3.54 6.74
C CYS A 154 13.77 -4.30 8.01
N LEU A 155 12.63 -3.94 8.61
CA LEU A 155 12.08 -4.65 9.77
C LEU A 155 11.69 -6.09 9.45
N SER A 156 11.11 -6.32 8.27
CA SER A 156 10.76 -7.65 7.77
C SER A 156 12.02 -8.52 7.60
N LEU A 157 13.06 -7.99 6.97
CA LEU A 157 14.35 -8.68 6.79
C LEU A 157 15.02 -8.96 8.14
N HIS A 158 15.09 -7.97 9.02
CA HIS A 158 15.66 -8.14 10.36
C HIS A 158 14.92 -9.24 11.15
N THR A 159 13.58 -9.26 11.07
CA THR A 159 12.76 -10.30 11.72
C THR A 159 13.06 -11.69 11.15
N TYR A 160 13.26 -11.79 9.83
CA TYR A 160 13.65 -13.03 9.17
C TYR A 160 15.03 -13.53 9.61
N TYR A 161 16.05 -12.67 9.63
CA TYR A 161 17.40 -13.04 10.05
C TYR A 161 17.43 -13.51 11.51
N ARG A 162 16.75 -12.77 12.41
CA ARG A 162 16.66 -13.15 13.83
C ARG A 162 15.95 -14.50 14.02
N TYR A 163 14.87 -14.75 13.28
CA TYR A 163 14.19 -16.05 13.31
C TYR A 163 15.11 -17.17 12.82
N ARG A 164 15.86 -16.93 11.74
CA ARG A 164 16.80 -17.89 11.17
C ARG A 164 17.87 -18.27 12.20
N GLU A 165 18.50 -17.30 12.85
CA GLU A 165 19.51 -17.54 13.89
C GLU A 165 18.94 -18.37 15.04
N ALA A 166 17.80 -17.96 15.60
CA ALA A 166 17.15 -18.69 16.70
C ALA A 166 16.70 -20.11 16.30
N PHE A 167 16.33 -20.32 15.03
CA PHE A 167 16.00 -21.64 14.52
C PHE A 167 17.26 -22.52 14.42
N PHE A 168 18.36 -22.01 13.89
CA PHE A 168 19.62 -22.76 13.83
C PHE A 168 20.15 -23.09 15.23
N GLU A 169 20.10 -22.17 16.19
CA GLU A 169 20.53 -22.45 17.58
C GLU A 169 19.71 -23.55 18.27
N LYS A 170 18.43 -23.70 17.89
CA LYS A 170 17.54 -24.68 18.53
C LYS A 170 17.62 -26.08 17.91
N TYR A 171 18.11 -26.21 16.68
CA TYR A 171 18.07 -27.44 15.89
C TYR A 171 19.41 -27.87 15.28
N ALA A 172 20.49 -27.10 15.47
CA ALA A 172 21.87 -27.50 15.19
C ALA A 172 22.51 -28.12 16.44
#